data_AF-A0A7K0SKM1-F1
#
_entry.id   AF-A0A7K0SKM1-F1
#
_cell.length_a   1.000
_cell.length_b   1.000
_cell.length_c   1.000
_cell.angle_alpha   90.00
_cell.angle_beta   90.00
_cell.angle_gamma   90.00
#
_symmetry.space_group_name_H-M   'P 1'
#
loop_
_entity.id
_entity.type
_entity.pdbx_description
1 polymer ?
#
loop_
_entity_poly.entity_id
_entity_poly.type
_entity_poly.pdbx_seq_one_letter_code
_entity_poly.pdbx_strand_id
1 'polypeptide(L)'
;MTVVRPGVWSRGLFAVNGVGSLAVGIAAGAFATQALDWTIASLVLAFAAGLTTFSTLTVTAAQHIERREIWIGAIMVTSHVVGGIVVAALGYISAIALLGS
;
A
#
# COMPACT_ATOMS: atom_id res chain seq x y z
N MET A 1 -11.79 -26.13 -5.82
CA MET A 1 -11.10 -24.83 -5.72
C MET A 1 -9.80 -25.04 -4.97
N THR A 2 -8.66 -24.94 -5.64
CA THR A 2 -7.34 -25.00 -4.99
C THR A 2 -7.19 -23.74 -4.15
N VAL A 3 -7.31 -23.87 -2.83
CA VAL A 3 -7.02 -22.77 -1.91
C VAL A 3 -5.53 -22.50 -2.03
N VAL A 4 -5.17 -21.48 -2.80
CA VAL A 4 -3.80 -20.95 -2.82
C VAL A 4 -3.54 -20.47 -1.40
N ARG A 5 -2.70 -21.21 -0.67
CA ARG A 5 -2.26 -20.82 0.66
C ARG A 5 -1.21 -19.72 0.47
N PRO A 6 -1.49 -18.46 0.82
CA PRO A 6 -0.42 -17.47 0.89
C PRO A 6 0.62 -17.99 1.89
N GLY A 7 1.91 -17.82 1.58
CA GLY A 7 2.96 -18.05 2.57
C GLY A 7 2.71 -17.22 3.82
N VAL A 8 3.24 -17.66 4.97
CA VAL A 8 3.10 -17.01 6.30
C VAL A 8 3.36 -15.50 6.25
N TRP A 9 4.20 -15.06 5.31
CA TRP A 9 4.41 -13.66 4.98
C TRP A 9 4.24 -13.47 3.46
N SER A 10 3.12 -12.90 3.03
CA SER A 10 2.91 -12.64 1.59
C SER A 10 3.76 -11.45 1.15
N ARG A 11 5.02 -11.73 0.75
CA ARG A 11 5.95 -10.73 0.21
C ARG A 11 5.36 -9.97 -0.99
N GLY A 12 4.60 -10.68 -1.83
CA GLY A 12 3.89 -10.07 -2.95
C GLY A 12 2.85 -9.04 -2.49
N LEU A 13 2.05 -9.38 -1.47
CA LEU A 13 1.07 -8.45 -0.88
C LEU A 13 1.75 -7.21 -0.29
N PHE A 14 2.88 -7.39 0.39
CA PHE A 14 3.66 -6.26 0.91
C PHE A 14 4.21 -5.38 -0.20
N ALA A 15 4.73 -5.99 -1.26
CA ALA A 15 5.29 -5.26 -2.39
C ALA A 15 4.21 -4.42 -3.11
N VAL A 16 3.07 -5.02 -3.47
CA VAL A 16 2.02 -4.28 -4.19
C VAL A 16 1.39 -3.18 -3.34
N ASN A 17 1.14 -3.43 -2.05
CA ASN A 17 0.62 -2.42 -1.14
C ASN A 17 1.65 -1.30 -0.92
N GLY A 18 2.93 -1.64 -0.74
CA GLY A 18 4.00 -0.66 -0.57
C GLY A 18 4.22 0.21 -1.81
N VAL A 19 4.30 -0.39 -3.00
CA VAL A 19 4.44 0.35 -4.27
C VAL A 19 3.24 1.26 -4.51
N GLY A 20 2.02 0.75 -4.29
CA GLY A 20 0.83 1.56 -4.42
C GLY A 20 0.79 2.72 -3.42
N SER A 21 1.15 2.49 -2.15
CA SER A 21 1.28 3.55 -1.15
C SER A 21 2.30 4.61 -1.57
N LEU A 22 3.45 4.21 -2.11
CA LEU A 22 4.47 5.14 -2.60
C LEU A 22 3.94 6.00 -3.75
N ALA A 23 3.26 5.37 -4.72
CA ALA A 23 2.66 6.06 -5.86
C ALA A 23 1.59 7.06 -5.44
N VAL A 24 0.75 6.72 -4.45
CA VAL A 24 -0.22 7.66 -3.85
C VAL A 24 0.49 8.87 -3.26
N GLY A 25 1.53 8.63 -2.46
CA GLY A 25 2.33 9.68 -1.84
C GLY A 25 2.93 10.63 -2.88
N ILE A 26 3.61 10.07 -3.89
CA ILE A 26 4.25 10.84 -4.96
C ILE A 26 3.21 11.66 -5.73
N ALA A 27 2.09 11.06 -6.14
CA ALA A 27 1.05 11.75 -6.89
C ALA A 27 0.44 12.91 -6.09
N ALA A 28 0.14 12.68 -4.81
CA ALA A 28 -0.37 13.72 -3.93
C ALA A 28 0.64 14.86 -3.72
N GLY A 29 1.92 14.54 -3.55
CA GLY A 29 2.97 15.53 -3.37
C GLY A 29 3.23 16.35 -4.63
N ALA A 30 3.34 15.69 -5.79
CA ALA A 30 3.55 16.35 -7.07
C ALA A 30 2.34 17.21 -7.50
N PHE A 31 1.12 16.79 -7.15
CA PHE A 31 -0.07 17.63 -7.31
C PHE A 31 -0.03 18.86 -6.39
N ALA A 32 0.38 18.68 -5.12
CA ALA A 32 0.49 19.77 -4.16
C ALA A 32 1.54 20.83 -4.58
N THR A 33 2.60 20.44 -5.27
CA THR A 33 3.60 21.38 -5.85
C THR A 33 3.21 21.90 -7.23
N GLN A 34 2.01 21.58 -7.73
CA GLN A 34 1.54 21.93 -9.09
C GLN A 34 2.42 21.36 -10.23
N ALA A 35 3.27 20.38 -9.94
CA ALA A 35 4.08 19.68 -10.94
C ALA A 35 3.26 18.67 -11.76
N LEU A 36 2.14 18.21 -11.21
CA LEU A 36 1.12 17.42 -11.93
C LEU A 36 -0.23 18.14 -11.89
N ASP A 37 -0.98 18.02 -12.98
CA ASP A 37 -2.40 18.36 -12.99
C ASP A 37 -3.24 17.28 -12.28
N TRP A 38 -4.51 17.60 -12.03
CA TRP A 38 -5.43 16.67 -11.38
C TRP A 38 -5.73 15.43 -12.24
N THR A 39 -5.71 15.55 -13.56
CA THR A 39 -6.01 14.44 -14.49
C THR A 39 -4.96 13.34 -14.33
N ILE A 40 -3.69 13.69 -14.34
CA ILE A 40 -2.58 12.74 -14.18
C ILE A 40 -2.55 12.21 -12.74
N ALA A 41 -2.68 13.10 -11.74
CA ALA A 41 -2.69 12.68 -10.34
C ALA A 41 -3.81 11.67 -10.05
N SER A 42 -5.03 11.92 -10.53
CA SER A 42 -6.18 11.01 -10.33
C SER A 42 -6.03 9.68 -11.06
N LEU A 43 -5.39 9.64 -12.24
CA LEU A 43 -5.05 8.40 -12.93
C LEU A 43 -4.07 7.55 -12.11
N VAL A 44 -3.02 8.17 -11.55
CA VAL A 44 -2.06 7.46 -10.69
C VAL A 44 -2.75 6.95 -9.43
N LEU A 45 -3.64 7.75 -8.81
CA LEU A 45 -4.43 7.33 -7.66
C LEU A 45 -5.36 6.15 -8.00
N ALA A 46 -6.02 6.18 -9.15
CA ALA A 46 -6.89 5.08 -9.61
C ALA A 46 -6.09 3.80 -9.87
N PHE A 47 -4.92 3.92 -10.50
CA PHE A 47 -4.00 2.79 -10.69
C PHE A 47 -3.53 2.23 -9.35
N ALA A 48 -3.11 3.09 -8.42
CA ALA A 48 -2.67 2.65 -7.09
C ALA A 48 -3.81 2.00 -6.29
N ALA A 49 -5.04 2.50 -6.42
CA ALA A 49 -6.21 1.86 -5.82
C ALA A 49 -6.47 0.45 -6.39
N GLY A 50 -6.24 0.23 -7.69
CA GLY A 50 -6.33 -1.09 -8.31
C GLY A 50 -5.13 -2.01 -7.99
N LEU A 51 -3.95 -1.45 -7.75
CA LEU A 51 -2.73 -2.19 -7.43
C LEU A 51 -2.70 -2.65 -5.97
N THR A 52 -3.09 -1.78 -5.04
CA THR A 52 -3.20 -2.13 -3.62
C THR A 52 -4.41 -3.03 -3.36
N THR A 53 -4.36 -3.85 -2.32
CA THR A 53 -5.47 -4.74 -1.97
C THR A 53 -5.63 -4.92 -0.47
N PHE A 54 -6.70 -4.33 0.07
CA PHE A 54 -7.14 -4.56 1.44
C PHE A 54 -7.94 -5.87 1.58
N SER A 55 -8.67 -6.28 0.54
CA SER A 55 -9.47 -7.52 0.55
C SER A 55 -8.57 -8.75 0.71
N THR A 56 -7.46 -8.81 -0.04
CA THR A 56 -6.48 -9.90 0.08
C THR A 56 -5.79 -9.90 1.44
N LEU A 57 -5.46 -8.72 1.98
CA LEU A 57 -4.92 -8.59 3.35
C LEU A 57 -5.90 -9.15 4.39
N THR A 58 -7.18 -8.79 4.27
CA THR A 58 -8.23 -9.24 5.20
C THR A 58 -8.39 -10.76 5.17
N VAL A 59 -8.45 -11.37 3.98
CA VAL A 59 -8.51 -12.84 3.85
C VAL A 59 -7.26 -13.50 4.44
N THR A 60 -6.08 -12.95 4.19
CA THR A 60 -4.82 -13.50 4.74
C THR A 60 -4.82 -13.41 6.27
N ALA A 61 -5.31 -12.31 6.85
CA ALA A 61 -5.44 -12.15 8.30
C ALA A 61 -6.46 -13.13 8.89
N ALA A 62 -7.62 -13.29 8.24
CA ALA A 62 -8.65 -14.25 8.65
C ALA A 62 -8.10 -15.68 8.69
N GLN A 63 -7.29 -16.07 7.70
CA GLN A 63 -6.64 -17.39 7.68
C GLN A 63 -5.69 -17.61 8.88
N HIS A 64 -5.00 -16.57 9.36
CA HIS A 64 -4.20 -16.69 10.59
C HIS A 64 -5.08 -16.84 11.84
N ILE A 65 -6.21 -16.15 11.90
CA ILE A 65 -7.19 -16.30 12.98
C ILE A 65 -7.75 -17.72 13.00
N GLU A 66 -8.13 -18.27 11.84
CA GLU A 66 -8.61 -19.67 11.70
C GLU A 66 -7.57 -20.70 12.18
N ARG A 67 -6.28 -20.42 11.96
CA ARG A 67 -5.16 -21.24 12.44
C ARG A 67 -4.81 -21.04 13.92
N ARG A 68 -5.54 -20.18 14.64
CA ARG A 68 -5.23 -19.74 16.02
C ARG A 68 -3.90 -18.99 16.15
N GLU A 69 -3.37 -18.47 15.05
CA GLU A 69 -2.15 -17.68 14.96
C GLU A 69 -2.45 -16.17 15.06
N ILE A 70 -3.26 -15.76 16.05
CA ILE A 70 -3.82 -14.41 16.14
C ILE A 70 -2.72 -13.34 16.15
N TRP A 71 -1.63 -13.59 16.87
CA TRP A 71 -0.50 -12.67 16.97
C TRP A 71 0.19 -12.44 15.62
N ILE A 72 0.34 -13.49 14.80
CA ILE A 72 0.95 -13.37 13.47
C ILE A 72 0.05 -12.55 12.56
N GLY A 73 -1.26 -12.83 12.58
CA GLY A 73 -2.25 -12.05 11.83
C GLY A 73 -2.26 -10.58 12.23
N ALA A 74 -2.23 -10.28 13.54
CA ALA A 74 -2.19 -8.92 14.06
C ALA A 74 -0.92 -8.17 13.63
N ILE A 75 0.26 -8.77 13.84
CA ILE A 75 1.55 -8.17 13.45
C ILE A 75 1.58 -7.90 11.95
N MET A 76 1.11 -8.84 11.13
CA MET A 76 1.04 -8.69 9.68
C MET A 76 0.17 -7.50 9.28
N VAL A 77 -1.07 -7.42 9.79
CA VAL A 77 -2.00 -6.32 9.48
C VAL A 77 -1.41 -4.97 9.92
N THR A 78 -0.92 -4.88 11.15
CA THR A 78 -0.28 -3.66 11.67
C THR A 78 0.91 -3.26 10.79
N SER A 79 1.75 -4.21 10.39
CA SER A 79 2.91 -3.95 9.53
C SER A 79 2.50 -3.42 8.15
N HIS A 80 1.41 -3.93 7.56
CA HIS A 80 0.89 -3.42 6.30
C HIS A 80 0.36 -1.99 6.43
N VAL A 81 -0.41 -1.70 7.49
CA VAL A 81 -1.01 -0.38 7.70
C VAL A 81 0.08 0.65 8.01
N VAL A 82 0.91 0.39 9.01
CA VAL A 82 1.98 1.32 9.41
C VAL A 82 3.01 1.47 8.30
N GLY A 83 3.44 0.36 7.69
CA GLY A 83 4.38 0.39 6.57
C GLY A 83 3.84 1.16 5.37
N GLY A 84 2.57 0.94 5.01
CA GLY A 84 1.91 1.68 3.93
C GLY A 84 1.85 3.18 4.20
N ILE A 85 1.48 3.60 5.42
CA ILE A 85 1.46 5.01 5.82
C ILE A 85 2.86 5.63 5.71
N VAL A 86 3.89 4.97 6.25
CA VAL A 86 5.27 5.46 6.18
C VAL A 86 5.73 5.60 4.74
N VAL A 87 5.48 4.60 3.90
CA VAL A 87 5.89 4.63 2.49
C VAL A 87 5.16 5.72 1.70
N ALA A 88 3.86 5.94 1.96
CA ALA A 88 3.12 7.04 1.36
C ALA A 88 3.66 8.41 1.81
N ALA A 89 3.96 8.58 3.10
CA ALA A 89 4.56 9.80 3.61
C ALA A 89 5.94 10.08 2.97
N LEU A 90 6.77 9.04 2.83
CA LEU A 90 8.05 9.16 2.13
C LEU A 90 7.89 9.57 0.67
N GLY A 91 6.91 9.00 -0.05
CA GLY A 91 6.59 9.39 -1.42
C GLY A 91 6.19 10.86 -1.52
N TYR A 92 5.34 11.33 -0.62
CA TYR A 92 4.88 12.72 -0.57
C TYR A 92 6.02 13.69 -0.28
N ILE A 93 6.82 13.42 0.76
CA ILE A 93 7.98 14.24 1.14
C ILE A 93 9.00 14.28 0.00
N SER A 94 9.28 13.14 -0.64
CA SER A 94 10.22 13.06 -1.75
C SER A 94 9.74 13.88 -2.95
N ALA A 95 8.45 13.83 -3.28
CA ALA A 95 7.89 14.62 -4.37
C ALA A 95 8.01 16.13 -4.08
N ILE A 96 7.70 16.58 -2.86
CA ILE A 96 7.89 17.99 -2.48
C ILE A 96 9.37 18.40 -2.57
N ALA A 97 10.27 17.58 -2.02
CA ALA A 97 11.70 17.89 -1.98
C ALA A 97 12.32 17.99 -3.39
N LEU A 98 11.80 17.24 -4.36
CA LEU A 98 12.34 17.19 -5.73
C LEU A 98 11.63 18.13 -6.71
N LEU A 99 10.35 18.45 -6.46
CA LEU A 99 9.50 19.19 -7.42
C LEU A 99 9.01 20.55 -6.90
N GLY A 100 9.22 20.86 -5.62
CA GLY A 100 8.74 22.08 -4.98
C GLY A 100 9.67 23.30 -5.10
N SER A 101 10.64 23.28 -6.03
CA SER A 101 11.59 24.37 -6.29
C SER A 101 11.07 25.38 -7.30
#